data_AF-A0A0H2SR55-F1
#
_entry.id   AF-A0A0H2SR55-F1
#
_cell.length_a   1.000
_cell.length_b   1.000
_cell.length_c   1.000
_cell.angle_alpha   90.00
_cell.angle_beta   90.00
_cell.angle_gamma   90.00
#
_symmetry.space_group_name_H-M   'P 1'
#
loop_
_entity.id
_entity.type
_entity.pdbx_description
1 polymer ?
#
loop_
_entity_poly.entity_id
_entity_poly.type
_entity_poly.pdbx_seq_one_letter_code
_entity_poly.pdbx_strand_id
1 'polypeptide(L)'
;MKMKKVFSWIKEDIELFTSSFFKNKKILLPIMSGVLFVLFFGNFNIIILLLGLIAFVDYNTLYIPDILNYTIILYGLINTNILNILISIFLFFILFQYAKNKKLGFGDVKLLSGLGLIYGIDVFYIIIFSVIVSLIFERKNKIAFGYFLFWGTVVENIWFSNFNPFSFF
;
A
#
# COMPACT_ATOMS: atom_id res chain seq x y z
N MET A 1 19.78 -1.05 24.50
CA MET A 1 19.26 0.22 23.93
C MET A 1 18.42 0.04 22.65
N LYS A 2 18.71 -0.93 21.77
CA LYS A 2 17.96 -1.18 20.52
C LYS A 2 16.53 -1.75 20.72
N MET A 3 16.33 -2.69 21.64
CA MET A 3 14.99 -3.26 21.92
C MET A 3 13.97 -2.20 22.39
N LYS A 4 14.39 -1.24 23.23
CA LYS A 4 13.51 -0.16 23.71
C LYS A 4 12.92 0.69 22.57
N LYS A 5 13.63 0.85 21.44
CA LYS A 5 13.12 1.58 20.27
C LYS A 5 12.08 0.79 19.49
N VAL A 6 12.28 -0.51 19.30
CA VAL A 6 11.31 -1.38 18.61
C VAL A 6 10.00 -1.45 19.39
N PHE A 7 10.06 -1.60 20.71
CA PHE A 7 8.88 -1.55 21.56
C PHE A 7 8.15 -0.20 21.51
N SER A 8 8.86 0.91 21.32
CA SER A 8 8.24 2.23 21.11
C SER A 8 7.41 2.25 19.83
N TRP A 9 7.99 1.81 18.71
CA TRP A 9 7.29 1.79 17.42
C TRP A 9 6.07 0.88 17.44
N ILE A 10 6.16 -0.30 18.10
CA ILE A 10 5.01 -1.19 18.29
C ILE A 10 3.90 -0.50 19.08
N LYS A 11 4.26 0.20 20.16
CA LYS A 11 3.28 0.91 20.96
C LYS A 11 2.61 2.04 20.18
N GLU A 12 3.39 2.83 19.45
CA GLU A 12 2.90 3.93 18.59
C GLU A 12 1.93 3.40 17.52
N ASP A 13 2.27 2.32 16.84
CA ASP A 13 1.39 1.71 15.83
C ASP A 13 0.09 1.17 16.46
N ILE A 14 0.14 0.56 17.66
CA ILE A 14 -1.06 0.13 18.38
C ILE A 14 -1.96 1.32 18.74
N GLU A 15 -1.37 2.43 19.17
CA GLU A 15 -2.10 3.68 19.44
C GLU A 15 -2.73 4.26 18.15
N LEU A 16 -2.05 4.17 17.00
CA LEU A 16 -2.61 4.56 15.69
C LEU A 16 -3.80 3.67 15.30
N PHE A 17 -3.70 2.36 15.50
CA PHE A 17 -4.79 1.43 15.22
C PHE A 17 -6.01 1.71 16.09
N THR A 18 -5.81 1.81 17.41
CA THR A 18 -6.91 2.07 18.35
C THR A 18 -7.59 3.40 18.05
N SER A 19 -6.82 4.47 17.85
CA SER A 19 -7.39 5.79 17.50
C SER A 19 -8.16 5.76 16.17
N SER A 20 -7.68 5.01 15.17
CA SER A 20 -8.38 4.84 13.89
C SER A 20 -9.74 4.16 14.06
N PHE A 21 -9.82 3.13 14.90
CA PHE A 21 -11.07 2.44 15.23
C PHE A 21 -12.12 3.35 15.87
N PHE A 22 -11.72 4.35 16.65
CA PHE A 22 -12.65 5.29 17.27
C PHE A 22 -13.07 6.44 16.34
N LYS A 23 -12.31 6.72 15.27
CA LYS A 23 -12.50 7.91 14.43
C LYS A 23 -13.54 7.75 13.33
N ASN A 24 -13.38 6.75 12.45
CA ASN A 24 -14.35 6.51 11.37
C ASN A 24 -14.43 5.03 10.99
N LYS A 25 -15.30 4.29 11.68
CA LYS A 25 -15.55 2.86 11.41
C LYS A 25 -16.20 2.60 10.04
N LYS A 26 -16.81 3.60 9.41
CA LYS A 26 -17.52 3.41 8.13
C LYS A 26 -16.57 3.10 6.96
N ILE A 27 -15.30 3.49 7.05
CA ILE A 27 -14.29 3.15 6.03
C ILE A 27 -13.94 1.65 6.01
N LEU A 28 -14.28 0.92 7.08
CA LEU A 28 -14.10 -0.53 7.12
C LEU A 28 -14.90 -1.20 5.99
N LEU A 29 -16.09 -0.69 5.66
CA LEU A 29 -16.96 -1.27 4.63
C LEU A 29 -16.32 -1.27 3.24
N PRO A 30 -15.83 -0.14 2.67
CA PRO A 30 -15.16 -0.16 1.38
C PRO A 30 -13.84 -0.95 1.40
N ILE A 31 -13.10 -0.96 2.51
CA ILE A 31 -11.89 -1.79 2.59
C ILE A 31 -12.25 -3.28 2.56
N MET A 32 -13.24 -3.69 3.36
CA MET A 32 -13.73 -5.07 3.36
C MET A 32 -14.33 -5.46 2.01
N SER A 33 -15.03 -4.55 1.32
CA SER A 33 -15.56 -4.84 -0.01
C SER A 33 -14.43 -5.07 -1.00
N GLY A 34 -13.35 -4.27 -0.98
CA GLY A 34 -12.16 -4.52 -1.80
C GLY A 34 -11.50 -5.87 -1.52
N VAL A 35 -11.36 -6.23 -0.24
CA VAL A 35 -10.83 -7.56 0.17
C VAL A 35 -11.71 -8.69 -0.35
N LEU A 36 -13.03 -8.59 -0.17
CA LEU A 36 -13.98 -9.57 -0.68
C LEU A 36 -13.94 -9.65 -2.21
N PHE A 37 -13.78 -8.51 -2.89
CA PHE A 37 -13.72 -8.46 -4.35
C PHE A 37 -12.50 -9.24 -4.89
N VAL A 38 -11.33 -9.08 -4.26
CA VAL A 38 -10.15 -9.90 -4.60
C VAL A 38 -10.37 -11.37 -4.23
N LEU A 39 -11.04 -11.66 -3.12
CA LEU A 39 -11.31 -13.05 -2.71
C LEU A 39 -12.19 -13.81 -3.72
N PHE A 40 -13.17 -13.13 -4.33
CA PHE A 40 -14.08 -13.76 -5.29
C PHE A 40 -13.58 -13.70 -6.74
N PHE A 41 -12.82 -12.67 -7.11
CA PHE A 41 -12.50 -12.36 -8.51
C PHE A 41 -11.01 -12.20 -8.79
N GLY A 42 -10.13 -12.35 -7.80
CA GLY A 42 -8.70 -12.16 -7.99
C GLY A 42 -7.88 -13.27 -7.33
N ASN A 43 -6.59 -12.98 -7.17
CA ASN A 43 -5.66 -13.82 -6.43
C ASN A 43 -5.45 -13.26 -5.03
N PHE A 44 -6.21 -13.77 -4.08
CA PHE A 44 -6.11 -13.37 -2.69
C PHE A 44 -4.77 -13.79 -2.07
N ASN A 45 -4.04 -12.80 -1.54
CA ASN A 45 -2.77 -13.00 -0.86
C ASN A 45 -2.68 -12.17 0.42
N ILE A 46 -1.65 -12.44 1.22
CA ILE A 46 -1.41 -11.73 2.49
C ILE A 46 -1.18 -10.22 2.29
N ILE A 47 -0.69 -9.80 1.11
CA ILE A 47 -0.43 -8.39 0.80
C ILE A 47 -1.73 -7.59 0.74
N ILE A 48 -2.81 -8.15 0.20
CA ILE A 48 -4.13 -7.51 0.19
C ILE A 48 -4.64 -7.25 1.61
N LEU A 49 -4.44 -8.20 2.54
CA LEU A 49 -4.78 -7.99 3.95
C LEU A 49 -3.92 -6.90 4.59
N LEU A 50 -2.61 -6.92 4.38
CA LEU A 50 -1.69 -5.92 4.94
C LEU A 50 -2.01 -4.52 4.40
N LEU A 51 -2.27 -4.39 3.10
CA LEU A 51 -2.68 -3.14 2.48
C LEU A 51 -4.06 -2.68 2.97
N GLY A 52 -4.99 -3.59 3.22
CA GLY A 52 -6.29 -3.25 3.81
C GLY A 52 -6.15 -2.66 5.22
N LEU A 53 -5.24 -3.21 6.04
CA LEU A 53 -4.92 -2.65 7.36
C LEU A 53 -4.25 -1.27 7.25
N ILE A 54 -3.31 -1.10 6.32
CA ILE A 54 -2.69 0.20 6.05
C ILE A 54 -3.75 1.21 5.60
N ALA A 55 -4.60 0.85 4.64
CA ALA A 55 -5.67 1.69 4.13
C ALA A 55 -6.62 2.15 5.24
N PHE A 56 -6.92 1.27 6.20
CA PHE A 56 -7.79 1.59 7.33
C PHE A 56 -7.17 2.65 8.24
N VAL A 57 -5.89 2.49 8.59
CA VAL A 57 -5.20 3.45 9.46
C VAL A 57 -4.95 4.77 8.72
N ASP A 58 -4.48 4.69 7.47
CA ASP A 58 -4.12 5.85 6.66
C ASP A 58 -5.34 6.72 6.33
N TYR A 59 -6.49 6.13 5.98
CA TYR A 59 -7.70 6.92 5.75
C TYR A 59 -8.15 7.71 7.00
N ASN A 60 -7.91 7.16 8.19
CA ASN A 60 -8.29 7.79 9.44
C ASN A 60 -7.26 8.81 9.95
N THR A 61 -5.97 8.56 9.72
CA THR A 61 -4.88 9.27 10.39
C THR A 61 -3.93 10.00 9.43
N LEU A 62 -3.93 9.66 8.14
CA LEU A 62 -2.95 10.07 7.11
C LEU A 62 -1.52 9.60 7.42
N TYR A 63 -1.40 8.54 8.22
CA TYR A 63 -0.14 7.90 8.57
C TYR A 63 -0.17 6.42 8.20
N ILE A 64 0.96 5.92 7.71
CA ILE A 64 1.16 4.51 7.43
C ILE A 64 1.93 3.89 8.60
N PRO A 65 1.39 2.84 9.26
CA PRO A 65 2.08 2.13 10.33
C PRO A 65 3.44 1.58 9.88
N ASP A 66 4.49 1.84 10.65
CA ASP A 66 5.85 1.46 10.27
C ASP A 66 6.00 -0.07 10.25
N ILE A 67 5.36 -0.78 11.18
CA ILE A 67 5.43 -2.25 11.26
C ILE A 67 4.85 -2.90 10.02
N LEU A 68 3.69 -2.44 9.55
CA LEU A 68 3.07 -2.99 8.34
C LEU A 68 3.95 -2.72 7.12
N ASN A 69 4.53 -1.53 7.03
CA ASN A 69 5.47 -1.17 5.97
C ASN A 69 6.69 -2.10 5.94
N TYR A 70 7.34 -2.30 7.09
CA TYR A 70 8.49 -3.21 7.18
C TYR A 70 8.08 -4.67 6.92
N THR A 71 6.88 -5.07 7.30
CA THR A 71 6.36 -6.43 7.01
C THR A 71 6.21 -6.64 5.51
N ILE A 72 5.67 -5.67 4.78
CA ILE A 72 5.56 -5.72 3.30
C ILE A 72 6.95 -5.79 2.67
N ILE A 73 7.89 -4.96 3.11
CA ILE A 73 9.26 -4.95 2.58
C ILE A 73 9.95 -6.29 2.83
N LEU A 74 9.87 -6.83 4.05
CA LEU A 74 10.48 -8.12 4.39
C LEU A 74 9.88 -9.26 3.58
N TYR A 75 8.55 -9.27 3.42
CA TYR A 75 7.87 -10.25 2.56
C TYR A 75 8.36 -10.16 1.12
N GLY A 76 8.45 -8.93 0.57
CA GLY A 76 9.00 -8.68 -0.76
C GLY A 76 10.43 -9.20 -0.90
N LEU A 77 11.32 -8.89 0.04
CA LEU A 77 12.73 -9.33 -0.03
C LEU A 77 12.89 -10.85 -0.04
N ILE A 78 12.02 -11.60 0.63
CA ILE A 78 12.10 -13.07 0.68
C ILE A 78 11.61 -13.70 -0.63
N ASN A 79 10.70 -13.03 -1.36
CA ASN A 79 9.99 -13.60 -2.50
C ASN A 79 10.13 -12.73 -3.76
N THR A 80 11.36 -12.36 -4.12
CA THR A 80 11.63 -11.43 -5.23
C THR A 80 12.81 -11.87 -6.10
N ASN A 81 12.95 -11.23 -7.25
CA ASN A 81 14.05 -11.43 -8.19
C ASN A 81 14.88 -10.14 -8.36
N ILE A 82 15.99 -10.24 -9.09
CA ILE A 82 16.90 -9.09 -9.29
C ILE A 82 16.21 -7.91 -9.99
N LEU A 83 15.28 -8.18 -10.91
CA LEU A 83 14.56 -7.15 -11.66
C LEU A 83 13.68 -6.31 -10.73
N ASN A 84 12.89 -6.95 -9.88
CA ASN A 84 12.02 -6.30 -8.91
C ASN A 84 12.83 -5.50 -7.88
N ILE A 85 13.99 -6.01 -7.45
CA ILE A 85 14.92 -5.26 -6.59
C ILE A 85 15.37 -3.96 -7.28
N LEU A 86 15.78 -4.02 -8.55
CA LEU A 86 16.19 -2.84 -9.31
C LEU A 86 15.05 -1.83 -9.45
N ILE A 87 13.82 -2.30 -9.73
CA ILE A 87 12.63 -1.44 -9.83
C ILE A 87 12.33 -0.77 -8.49
N SER A 88 12.37 -1.52 -7.39
CA SER A 88 12.17 -0.98 -6.04
C SER A 88 13.21 0.08 -5.68
N ILE A 89 14.50 -0.17 -5.98
CA ILE A 89 15.58 0.79 -5.74
C ILE A 89 15.35 2.07 -6.56
N PHE A 90 15.01 1.91 -7.85
CA PHE A 90 14.70 3.02 -8.73
C PHE A 90 13.53 3.86 -8.20
N LEU A 91 12.43 3.22 -7.82
CA LEU A 91 11.28 3.89 -7.19
C LEU A 91 11.68 4.61 -5.91
N PHE A 92 12.45 3.95 -5.03
CA PHE A 92 12.89 4.55 -3.79
C PHE A 92 13.66 5.85 -4.03
N PHE A 93 14.61 5.88 -4.97
CA PHE A 93 15.39 7.10 -5.25
C PHE A 93 14.53 8.24 -5.80
N ILE A 94 13.62 7.93 -6.73
CA ILE A 94 12.69 8.94 -7.28
C ILE A 94 11.82 9.51 -6.16
N LEU A 95 11.14 8.64 -5.41
CA LEU A 95 10.20 9.03 -4.37
C LEU A 95 10.88 9.72 -3.19
N PHE A 96 12.10 9.31 -2.84
CA PHE A 96 12.88 9.94 -1.80
C PHE A 96 13.19 11.41 -2.11
N GLN A 97 13.42 11.75 -3.38
CA GLN A 97 13.58 13.14 -3.80
C GLN A 97 12.30 13.96 -3.58
N TYR A 98 11.13 13.38 -3.81
CA TYR A 98 9.85 14.03 -3.51
C TYR A 98 9.59 14.16 -2.00
N ALA A 99 9.99 13.16 -1.21
CA ALA A 99 9.87 13.20 0.24
C ALA A 99 10.75 14.28 0.87
N LYS A 100 11.98 14.48 0.36
CA LYS A 100 12.86 15.61 0.78
C LYS A 100 12.20 16.97 0.60
N ASN A 101 11.42 17.13 -0.47
CA ASN A 101 10.69 18.36 -0.76
C ASN A 101 9.37 18.50 0.02
N LYS A 102 9.13 17.65 1.03
CA LYS A 102 7.90 17.60 1.85
C LYS A 102 6.61 17.41 1.04
N LYS A 103 6.72 16.90 -0.19
CA LYS A 103 5.57 16.60 -1.05
C LYS A 103 4.99 15.21 -0.78
N LEU A 104 5.77 14.32 -0.17
CA LEU A 104 5.41 12.92 0.08
C LEU A 104 5.90 12.51 1.48
N GLY A 105 5.15 11.68 2.19
CA GLY A 105 5.57 11.11 3.47
C GLY A 105 6.63 10.02 3.28
N PHE A 106 7.55 9.87 4.23
CA PHE A 106 8.54 8.79 4.15
C PHE A 106 7.90 7.39 4.26
N GLY A 107 6.76 7.29 4.96
CA GLY A 107 5.94 6.07 4.98
C GLY A 107 5.43 5.69 3.59
N ASP A 108 5.02 6.67 2.79
CA ASP A 108 4.54 6.47 1.42
C ASP A 108 5.67 5.95 0.50
N VAL A 109 6.88 6.51 0.66
CA VAL A 109 8.09 6.05 -0.06
C VAL A 109 8.35 4.57 0.25
N LYS A 110 8.37 4.21 1.54
CA LYS A 110 8.61 2.83 1.97
C LYS A 110 7.56 1.89 1.39
N LEU A 111 6.28 2.27 1.46
CA LEU A 111 5.19 1.44 0.97
C LEU A 111 5.32 1.16 -0.52
N LEU A 112 5.48 2.21 -1.33
CA LEU A 112 5.63 2.08 -2.79
C LEU A 112 6.87 1.27 -3.17
N SER A 113 8.00 1.51 -2.53
CA SER A 113 9.22 0.72 -2.76
C SER A 113 9.01 -0.75 -2.38
N GLY A 114 8.36 -1.02 -1.24
CA GLY A 114 7.99 -2.37 -0.81
C GLY A 114 7.06 -3.08 -1.79
N LEU A 115 6.08 -2.36 -2.35
CA LEU A 115 5.23 -2.89 -3.42
C LEU A 115 6.02 -3.15 -4.70
N GLY A 116 7.02 -2.32 -5.03
CA GLY A 116 7.93 -2.58 -6.15
C GLY A 116 8.71 -3.89 -6.02
N LEU A 117 9.08 -4.30 -4.79
CA LEU A 117 9.73 -5.60 -4.56
C LEU A 117 8.80 -6.78 -4.88
N ILE A 118 7.50 -6.62 -4.62
CA ILE A 118 6.49 -7.66 -4.75
C ILE A 118 5.97 -7.73 -6.19
N TYR A 119 5.52 -6.60 -6.73
CA TYR A 119 4.82 -6.50 -8.02
C TYR A 119 5.76 -6.19 -9.19
N GLY A 120 7.03 -5.85 -8.96
CA GLY A 120 7.96 -5.56 -10.04
C GLY A 120 7.47 -4.43 -10.93
N ILE A 121 7.36 -4.69 -12.24
CA ILE A 121 6.85 -3.71 -13.23
C ILE A 121 5.38 -3.36 -12.97
N ASP A 122 4.59 -4.29 -12.44
CA ASP A 122 3.14 -4.10 -12.29
C ASP A 122 2.80 -3.05 -11.23
N VAL A 123 3.76 -2.66 -10.39
CA VAL A 123 3.64 -1.52 -9.48
C VAL A 123 3.28 -0.21 -10.20
N PHE A 124 3.69 -0.04 -11.46
CA PHE A 124 3.32 1.15 -12.24
C PHE A 124 1.83 1.15 -12.59
N TYR A 125 1.24 -0.01 -12.87
CA TYR A 125 -0.22 -0.12 -13.06
C TYR A 125 -0.97 0.18 -11.75
N ILE A 126 -0.47 -0.33 -10.62
CA ILE A 126 -1.01 -0.01 -9.29
C ILE A 126 -1.03 1.50 -9.07
N ILE A 127 0.08 2.20 -9.36
CA ILE A 127 0.16 3.67 -9.24
C ILE A 127 -0.89 4.35 -10.13
N ILE A 128 -0.99 3.94 -11.40
CA ILE A 128 -1.94 4.53 -12.36
C ILE A 128 -3.38 4.34 -11.88
N PHE A 129 -3.77 3.12 -11.50
CA PHE A 129 -5.11 2.86 -10.99
C PHE A 129 -5.40 3.64 -9.70
N SER A 130 -4.43 3.74 -8.79
CA SER A 130 -4.56 4.53 -7.55
C SER A 130 -4.84 6.00 -7.86
N VAL A 131 -4.13 6.58 -8.83
CA VAL A 131 -4.34 7.96 -9.27
C VAL A 131 -5.72 8.13 -9.88
N ILE A 132 -6.14 7.22 -10.78
CA ILE A 132 -7.48 7.27 -11.39
C ILE A 132 -8.58 7.21 -10.32
N VAL A 133 -8.49 6.26 -9.37
CA VAL A 133 -9.46 6.12 -8.29
C VAL A 133 -9.48 7.38 -7.42
N SER A 134 -8.32 7.95 -7.07
CA SER A 134 -8.28 9.19 -6.28
C SER A 134 -8.94 10.37 -7.00
N LEU A 135 -8.73 10.53 -8.31
CA LEU A 135 -9.35 11.59 -9.11
C LEU A 135 -10.87 11.47 -9.20
N ILE A 136 -11.40 10.24 -9.22
CA ILE A 136 -12.85 9.97 -9.26
C ILE A 136 -13.50 10.28 -7.90
N PHE A 137 -12.88 9.84 -6.80
CA PHE A 137 -13.54 9.81 -5.50
C PHE A 137 -13.16 10.96 -4.56
N GLU A 138 -12.02 11.63 -4.74
CA GLU A 138 -11.57 12.61 -3.75
C GLU A 138 -10.84 13.82 -4.37
N ARG A 139 -11.47 15.01 -4.26
CA ARG A 139 -10.88 16.31 -4.61
C ARG A 139 -10.42 17.09 -3.36
N LYS A 140 -9.75 16.43 -2.41
CA LYS A 140 -9.23 17.09 -1.19
C LYS A 140 -7.76 17.47 -1.33
N ASN A 141 -7.33 18.45 -0.53
CA ASN A 141 -5.95 18.92 -0.45
C ASN A 141 -4.96 17.90 0.15
N LYS A 142 -5.45 16.93 0.95
CA LYS A 142 -4.67 15.82 1.49
C LYS A 142 -5.41 14.52 1.20
N ILE A 143 -4.68 13.56 0.65
CA ILE A 143 -5.19 12.29 0.12
C ILE A 143 -4.60 11.17 0.98
N ALA A 144 -5.43 10.21 1.39
CA ALA A 144 -4.99 9.01 2.09
C ALA A 144 -4.32 8.04 1.10
N PHE A 145 -3.01 8.21 0.93
CA PHE A 145 -2.22 7.54 -0.09
C PHE A 145 -2.31 6.00 -0.02
N GLY A 146 -2.20 5.42 1.17
CA GLY A 146 -2.34 3.98 1.42
C GLY A 146 -3.73 3.45 1.10
N TYR A 147 -4.79 4.25 1.32
CA TYR A 147 -6.15 3.86 0.94
C TYR A 147 -6.33 3.75 -0.58
N PHE A 148 -5.82 4.71 -1.35
CA PHE A 148 -5.91 4.67 -2.80
C PHE A 148 -4.98 3.62 -3.42
N LEU A 149 -3.79 3.42 -2.83
CA LEU A 149 -2.91 2.32 -3.20
C LEU A 149 -3.55 0.95 -3.01
N PHE A 150 -4.27 0.75 -1.91
CA PHE A 150 -5.02 -0.49 -1.68
C PHE A 150 -6.00 -0.74 -2.82
N TRP A 151 -6.80 0.26 -3.20
CA TRP A 151 -7.74 0.12 -4.31
C TRP A 151 -7.06 -0.07 -5.67
N GLY A 152 -5.94 0.63 -5.93
CA GLY A 152 -5.15 0.39 -7.14
C GLY A 152 -4.62 -1.05 -7.21
N THR A 153 -4.23 -1.61 -6.07
CA THR A 153 -3.77 -3.00 -5.96
C THR A 153 -4.92 -3.99 -6.13
N VAL A 154 -6.10 -3.70 -5.57
CA VAL A 154 -7.32 -4.51 -5.79
C VAL A 154 -7.67 -4.57 -7.27
N VAL A 155 -7.66 -3.43 -7.96
CA VAL A 155 -7.98 -3.36 -9.40
C VAL A 155 -6.93 -4.10 -10.22
N GLU A 156 -5.65 -3.89 -9.97
CA GLU A 156 -4.56 -4.59 -10.66
C GLU A 156 -4.70 -6.11 -10.51
N ASN A 157 -4.90 -6.58 -9.27
CA ASN A 157 -4.98 -8.00 -8.97
C ASN A 157 -6.17 -8.68 -9.67
N ILE A 158 -7.32 -8.00 -9.77
CA ILE A 158 -8.51 -8.51 -10.46
C ILE A 158 -8.37 -8.39 -11.97
N TRP A 159 -7.77 -7.30 -12.46
CA TRP A 159 -7.57 -7.06 -13.89
C TRP A 159 -6.66 -8.14 -14.49
N PHE A 160 -5.47 -8.37 -13.92
CA PHE A 160 -4.55 -9.37 -14.46
C PHE A 160 -4.97 -10.82 -14.18
N SER A 161 -5.76 -11.07 -13.12
CA SER A 161 -6.30 -12.42 -12.87
C SER A 161 -7.39 -12.81 -13.87
N ASN A 162 -8.22 -11.87 -14.33
CA ASN A 162 -9.36 -12.16 -15.23
C ASN A 162 -9.15 -11.75 -16.68
N PHE A 163 -8.31 -10.76 -16.92
CA PHE A 163 -8.04 -10.17 -18.22
C PHE A 163 -6.54 -10.26 -18.48
N ASN A 164 -6.15 -11.26 -19.28
CA ASN A 164 -4.89 -11.23 -20.01
C ASN A 164 -5.18 -10.66 -21.41
N PRO A 165 -5.24 -9.32 -21.59
CA PRO A 165 -5.55 -8.74 -22.90
C PRO A 165 -4.52 -9.12 -23.98
N PHE A 166 -3.35 -9.62 -23.58
CA PHE A 166 -2.30 -10.12 -24.47
C PHE A 166 -2.14 -11.65 -24.47
N SER A 167 -3.06 -12.42 -23.86
CA SER A 167 -3.03 -13.89 -23.95
C SER A 167 -3.26 -14.44 -25.37
N PHE A 168 -3.64 -13.57 -26.30
CA PHE A 168 -3.81 -13.88 -27.72
C PHE A 168 -2.59 -13.53 -28.58
N PHE A 169 -1.48 -13.07 -27.98
CA PHE A 169 -0.20 -12.85 -28.67
C PHE A 169 0.87 -13.81 -28.16
#